data_AF-A0A2E9JER1-F1
#
_entry.id   AF-A0A2E9JER1-F1
#
_cell.length_a   1.000
_cell.length_b   1.000
_cell.length_c   1.000
_cell.angle_alpha   90.00
_cell.angle_beta   90.00
_cell.angle_gamma   90.00
#
_symmetry.space_group_name_H-M   'P 1'
#
loop_
_entity.id
_entity.type
_entity.pdbx_description
1 polymer ?
#
loop_
_entity_poly.entity_id
_entity_poly.type
_entity_poly.pdbx_seq_one_letter_code
_entity_poly.pdbx_strand_id
1 'polypeptide(L)'
;MKRTSPQFGFTLIEVILALGLTAMLLGLLSTSVFIVADDWNRNADVLDESLDEALAILQIDRALHGAFPHSFTNEDTLSRQLYFTGEDDYLSWVSAVSPQRTPGLTAWELYSVDNEGVYLTMVPAYSDNPADRLLEVEPVLLFPHYTAEFSYLYKDLDESKVWADEWEGQELLSLPLAVHIHFIPFTDDKQELEILARIRNNEHRSIRPNVAGQAGL
;
A
#
# COMPACT_ATOMS: atom_id res chain seq x y z
N MET A 1 -33.90 -80.16 -9.60
CA MET A 1 -34.97 -79.20 -9.96
C MET A 1 -34.38 -77.79 -10.00
N LYS A 2 -34.25 -77.19 -11.19
CA LYS A 2 -33.81 -75.79 -11.37
C LYS A 2 -35.05 -74.89 -11.25
N ARG A 3 -35.07 -73.99 -10.27
CA ARG A 3 -36.08 -72.92 -10.20
C ARG A 3 -35.76 -71.88 -11.27
N THR A 4 -36.67 -71.64 -12.20
CA THR A 4 -36.62 -70.53 -13.15
C THR A 4 -37.16 -69.28 -12.47
N SER A 5 -36.31 -68.27 -12.30
CA SER A 5 -36.70 -66.95 -11.81
C SER A 5 -37.46 -66.20 -12.91
N PRO A 6 -38.60 -65.54 -12.62
CA PRO A 6 -39.27 -64.70 -13.60
C PRO A 6 -38.42 -63.46 -13.89
N GLN A 7 -38.12 -63.21 -15.16
CA GLN A 7 -37.52 -61.96 -15.62
C GLN A 7 -38.61 -60.90 -15.71
N PHE A 8 -38.64 -59.98 -14.76
CA PHE A 8 -39.46 -58.76 -14.85
C PHE A 8 -38.74 -57.77 -15.77
N GLY A 9 -39.32 -57.47 -16.94
CA GLY A 9 -38.86 -56.39 -17.82
C GLY A 9 -39.33 -55.04 -17.29
N PHE A 10 -38.50 -54.00 -17.45
CA PHE A 10 -38.85 -52.63 -17.07
C PHE A 10 -40.03 -52.11 -17.89
N THR A 11 -40.90 -51.34 -17.23
CA THR A 11 -42.04 -50.71 -17.91
C THR A 11 -41.62 -49.41 -18.60
N LEU A 12 -42.26 -49.06 -19.71
CA LEU A 12 -41.96 -47.82 -20.47
C LEU A 12 -42.06 -46.56 -19.57
N ILE A 13 -43.03 -46.54 -18.65
CA ILE A 13 -43.22 -45.45 -17.70
C ILE A 13 -42.01 -45.28 -16.77
N GLU A 14 -41.40 -46.39 -16.34
CA GLU A 14 -40.27 -46.43 -15.41
C GLU A 14 -38.97 -45.93 -16.07
N VAL A 15 -38.78 -46.26 -17.35
CA VAL A 15 -37.67 -45.72 -18.16
C VAL A 15 -37.81 -44.21 -18.36
N ILE A 16 -39.01 -43.71 -18.64
CA ILE A 16 -39.28 -42.27 -18.78
C ILE A 16 -39.10 -41.54 -17.45
N LEU A 17 -39.55 -42.13 -16.33
CA LEU A 17 -39.38 -41.57 -14.99
C LEU A 17 -37.91 -41.50 -14.59
N ALA A 18 -37.13 -42.54 -14.87
CA ALA A 18 -35.69 -42.56 -14.61
C ALA A 18 -34.95 -41.50 -15.44
N LEU A 19 -35.29 -41.35 -16.72
CA LEU A 19 -34.72 -40.32 -17.60
C LEU A 19 -35.08 -38.90 -17.14
N GLY A 20 -36.33 -38.67 -16.74
CA GLY A 20 -36.78 -37.38 -16.20
C GLY A 20 -36.08 -37.02 -14.88
N LEU A 21 -35.94 -37.98 -13.96
CA LEU A 21 -35.19 -37.80 -12.72
C LEU A 21 -33.71 -37.53 -12.98
N THR A 22 -33.11 -38.23 -13.95
CA THR A 22 -31.70 -38.02 -14.31
C THR A 22 -31.47 -36.64 -14.92
N ALA A 23 -32.38 -36.20 -15.80
CA ALA A 23 -32.34 -34.86 -16.37
C ALA A 23 -32.51 -33.77 -15.29
N MET A 24 -33.39 -33.99 -14.31
CA MET A 24 -33.57 -33.09 -13.18
C MET A 24 -32.33 -33.04 -12.28
N LEU A 25 -31.74 -34.20 -11.98
CA LEU A 25 -30.50 -34.28 -11.20
C LEU A 25 -29.33 -33.59 -11.91
N LEU A 26 -29.16 -33.84 -13.22
CA LEU A 26 -28.16 -33.16 -14.03
C LEU A 26 -28.40 -31.65 -14.09
N GLY A 27 -29.67 -31.22 -14.17
CA GLY A 27 -30.06 -29.82 -14.13
C GLY A 27 -29.64 -29.16 -12.80
N LEU A 28 -30.03 -29.75 -11.67
CA LEU A 28 -29.68 -29.24 -10.35
C LEU A 28 -28.16 -29.21 -10.13
N LEU A 29 -27.47 -30.27 -10.56
CA LEU A 29 -26.02 -30.37 -10.43
C LEU A 29 -25.32 -29.31 -11.29
N SER A 30 -25.81 -29.09 -12.51
CA SER A 30 -25.30 -28.05 -13.41
C SER A 30 -25.51 -26.65 -12.83
N THR A 31 -26.72 -26.33 -12.35
CA THR A 31 -27.00 -25.03 -11.71
C THR A 31 -26.12 -24.79 -10.48
N SER A 32 -25.90 -25.84 -9.68
CA SER A 32 -25.05 -25.74 -8.49
C SER A 32 -23.59 -25.42 -8.85
N VAL A 33 -23.05 -26.04 -9.90
CA VAL A 33 -21.69 -25.75 -10.39
C VAL A 33 -21.58 -24.31 -10.88
N PHE A 34 -22.58 -23.81 -11.62
CA PHE A 34 -22.57 -22.42 -12.10
C PHE A 34 -22.61 -21.40 -10.95
N ILE A 35 -23.41 -21.65 -9.90
CA ILE A 35 -23.49 -20.76 -8.73
C ILE A 35 -22.14 -20.73 -7.98
N VAL A 36 -21.54 -21.90 -7.75
CA VAL A 36 -20.25 -21.99 -7.04
C VAL A 36 -19.12 -21.36 -7.85
N ALA A 37 -19.13 -21.51 -9.18
CA ALA A 37 -18.12 -20.90 -10.06
C ALA A 37 -18.21 -19.37 -10.06
N ASP A 38 -19.43 -18.81 -10.11
CA ASP A 38 -19.64 -17.37 -10.06
C ASP A 38 -19.22 -16.78 -8.70
N ASP A 39 -19.56 -17.46 -7.61
CA ASP A 39 -19.17 -17.04 -6.26
C ASP A 39 -17.66 -17.14 -6.03
N TRP A 40 -17.02 -18.19 -6.54
CA TRP A 40 -15.57 -18.32 -6.51
C TRP A 40 -14.89 -17.19 -7.29
N ASN A 41 -15.39 -16.83 -8.48
CA ASN A 41 -14.79 -15.77 -9.28
C ASN A 41 -14.89 -14.42 -8.56
N ARG A 42 -16.07 -14.08 -8.04
CA ARG A 42 -16.29 -12.83 -7.28
C ARG A 42 -15.41 -12.75 -6.02
N ASN A 43 -15.28 -13.85 -5.28
CA ASN A 43 -14.44 -13.88 -4.08
C ASN A 43 -12.94 -13.85 -4.43
N ALA A 44 -12.53 -14.42 -5.56
CA ALA A 44 -11.16 -14.37 -6.03
C ALA A 44 -10.75 -12.93 -6.40
N ASP A 45 -11.62 -12.18 -7.08
CA ASP A 45 -11.34 -10.80 -7.48
C ASP A 45 -11.15 -9.89 -6.25
N VAL A 46 -12.02 -10.00 -5.24
CA VAL A 46 -11.89 -9.24 -3.97
C VAL A 46 -10.63 -9.62 -3.20
N LEU A 47 -10.26 -10.91 -3.21
CA LEU A 47 -9.04 -11.37 -2.54
C LEU A 47 -7.79 -10.79 -3.22
N ASP A 48 -7.76 -10.72 -4.55
CA ASP A 48 -6.63 -10.18 -5.30
C ASP A 48 -6.40 -8.69 -4.99
N GLU A 49 -7.47 -7.88 -5.00
CA GLU A 49 -7.41 -6.45 -4.61
C GLU A 49 -6.87 -6.29 -3.18
N SER A 50 -7.35 -7.10 -2.23
CA SER A 50 -6.89 -7.03 -0.83
C SER A 50 -5.41 -7.44 -0.66
N LEU A 51 -4.91 -8.35 -1.50
CA LEU A 51 -3.52 -8.78 -1.48
C LEU A 51 -2.59 -7.70 -2.06
N ASP A 52 -3.03 -7.02 -3.12
CA ASP A 52 -2.30 -5.92 -3.72
C ASP A 52 -2.21 -4.72 -2.77
N GLU A 53 -3.32 -4.36 -2.10
CA GLU A 53 -3.33 -3.31 -1.06
C GLU A 53 -2.37 -3.66 0.09
N ALA A 54 -2.44 -4.89 0.62
CA ALA A 54 -1.55 -5.33 1.69
C ALA A 54 -0.07 -5.32 1.27
N LEU A 55 0.23 -5.71 0.03
CA LEU A 55 1.59 -5.68 -0.50
C LEU A 55 2.10 -4.24 -0.64
N ALA A 56 1.27 -3.32 -1.13
CA ALA A 56 1.60 -1.91 -1.26
C ALA A 56 1.92 -1.29 0.11
N ILE A 57 1.05 -1.50 1.11
CA ILE A 57 1.26 -1.07 2.50
C ILE A 57 2.59 -1.61 3.04
N LEU A 58 2.87 -2.91 2.85
CA LEU A 58 4.13 -3.52 3.30
C LEU A 58 5.37 -2.96 2.58
N GLN A 59 5.24 -2.49 1.34
CA GLN A 59 6.35 -1.87 0.62
C GLN A 59 6.63 -0.46 1.14
N ILE A 60 5.59 0.34 1.39
CA ILE A 60 5.72 1.67 1.99
C ILE A 60 6.30 1.56 3.40
N ASP A 61 5.78 0.65 4.23
CA ASP A 61 6.30 0.42 5.59
C ASP A 61 7.81 0.08 5.57
N ARG A 62 8.22 -0.83 4.68
CA ARG A 62 9.64 -1.17 4.53
C ARG A 62 10.46 -0.01 3.99
N ALA A 63 9.91 0.80 3.08
CA ALA A 63 10.57 1.97 2.55
C ALA A 63 10.79 3.05 3.62
N LEU A 64 9.84 3.26 4.52
CA LEU A 64 9.97 4.18 5.65
C LEU A 64 10.95 3.67 6.71
N HIS A 65 10.91 2.38 7.03
CA HIS A 65 11.92 1.76 7.89
C HIS A 65 13.34 1.86 7.30
N GLY A 66 13.44 1.83 5.96
CA GLY A 66 14.65 2.03 5.19
C GLY A 66 14.96 3.49 4.87
N ALA A 67 14.24 4.46 5.44
CA ALA A 67 14.46 5.88 5.17
C ALA A 67 15.93 6.25 5.43
N PHE A 68 16.48 6.98 4.48
CA PHE A 68 17.87 7.36 4.44
C PHE A 68 17.96 8.89 4.43
N PRO A 69 18.82 9.49 5.27
CA PRO A 69 19.02 10.94 5.30
C PRO A 69 19.82 11.34 4.06
N HIS A 70 19.17 11.34 2.91
CA HIS A 70 19.79 11.69 1.64
C HIS A 70 20.11 13.17 1.64
N SER A 71 21.32 13.52 1.23
CA SER A 71 21.73 14.91 1.18
C SER A 71 22.19 15.28 -0.21
N PHE A 72 21.86 16.50 -0.62
CA PHE A 72 22.29 17.07 -1.89
C PHE A 72 22.86 18.47 -1.65
N THR A 73 23.52 19.00 -2.68
CA THR A 73 23.96 20.40 -2.67
C THR A 73 22.90 21.21 -3.38
N ASN A 74 22.36 22.22 -2.71
CA ASN A 74 21.45 23.18 -3.31
C ASN A 74 22.26 24.11 -4.24
N GLU A 75 21.89 24.19 -5.52
CA GLU A 75 22.69 24.91 -6.51
C GLU A 75 22.66 26.44 -6.33
N ASP A 76 21.56 26.96 -5.79
CA ASP A 76 21.37 28.41 -5.58
C ASP A 76 22.12 28.93 -4.36
N THR A 77 22.02 28.20 -3.24
CA THR A 77 22.61 28.60 -1.95
C THR A 77 23.98 28.00 -1.71
N LEU A 78 24.38 27.00 -2.50
CA LEU A 78 25.57 26.15 -2.30
C LEU A 78 25.61 25.46 -0.92
N SER A 79 24.46 25.42 -0.24
CA SER A 79 24.31 24.76 1.05
C SER A 79 24.03 23.28 0.87
N ARG A 80 24.41 22.47 1.87
CA ARG A 80 24.07 21.04 1.89
C ARG A 80 22.76 20.86 2.62
N GLN A 81 21.77 20.33 1.93
CA GLN A 81 20.42 20.09 2.45
C GLN A 81 20.15 18.59 2.59
N LEU A 82 19.16 18.25 3.41
CA LEU A 82 18.64 16.89 3.54
C LEU A 82 17.30 16.81 2.80
N TYR A 83 17.12 15.77 1.98
CA TYR A 83 15.89 15.53 1.25
C TYR A 83 14.91 14.74 2.12
N PHE A 84 13.94 15.46 2.67
CA PHE A 84 12.74 14.93 3.29
C PHE A 84 11.77 16.11 3.42
N THR A 85 10.56 15.96 2.91
CA THR A 85 9.48 16.93 3.04
C THR A 85 8.25 16.17 3.49
N GLY A 86 7.63 16.64 4.56
CA GLY A 86 6.41 16.07 5.10
C GLY A 86 5.43 17.17 5.47
N GLU A 87 4.22 17.08 4.92
CA GLU A 87 3.04 17.88 5.21
C GLU A 87 1.91 16.92 5.60
N ASP A 88 0.72 17.42 5.93
CA ASP A 88 -0.40 16.60 6.39
C ASP A 88 -0.98 15.69 5.30
N ASP A 89 -0.86 16.08 4.02
CA ASP A 89 -1.35 15.34 2.85
C ASP A 89 -0.27 14.97 1.82
N TYR A 90 1.00 15.29 2.11
CA TYR A 90 2.15 15.07 1.23
C TYR A 90 3.36 14.53 1.99
N LEU A 91 4.02 13.51 1.44
CA LEU A 91 5.24 12.96 2.00
C LEU A 91 6.22 12.57 0.89
N SER A 92 7.41 13.15 0.93
CA SER A 92 8.51 12.80 0.03
C SER A 92 9.80 12.52 0.78
N TRP A 93 10.43 11.37 0.49
CA TRP A 93 11.62 10.90 1.18
C TRP A 93 12.50 10.02 0.30
N VAL A 94 13.71 9.73 0.78
CA VAL A 94 14.59 8.74 0.16
C VAL A 94 14.70 7.49 1.02
N SER A 95 14.63 6.32 0.39
CA SER A 95 14.79 5.02 1.03
C SER A 95 15.93 4.22 0.42
N ALA A 96 16.59 3.42 1.26
CA ALA A 96 17.50 2.36 0.83
C ALA A 96 16.77 1.08 0.38
N VAL A 97 15.44 1.03 0.53
CA VAL A 97 14.60 -0.06 0.05
C VAL A 97 13.94 0.36 -1.26
N SER A 98 14.20 -0.41 -2.32
CA SER A 98 13.61 -0.21 -3.64
C SER A 98 12.71 -1.38 -4.03
N PRO A 99 11.46 -1.16 -4.48
CA PRO A 99 10.57 -2.24 -4.92
C PRO A 99 11.08 -2.92 -6.19
N GLN A 100 11.75 -2.15 -7.07
CA GLN A 100 12.19 -2.60 -8.38
C GLN A 100 13.49 -3.42 -8.35
N ARG A 101 14.03 -3.71 -7.15
CA ARG A 101 15.28 -4.48 -6.95
C ARG A 101 16.50 -3.87 -7.65
N THR A 102 16.42 -2.61 -8.07
CA THR A 102 17.56 -1.88 -8.63
C THR A 102 18.48 -1.49 -7.47
N PRO A 103 19.79 -1.76 -7.57
CA PRO A 103 20.74 -1.31 -6.55
C PRO A 103 20.73 0.22 -6.47
N GLY A 104 20.64 0.77 -5.27
CA GLY A 104 20.71 2.21 -5.04
C GLY A 104 19.67 2.71 -4.04
N LEU A 105 19.60 4.03 -3.91
CA LEU A 105 18.56 4.72 -3.16
C LEU A 105 17.38 5.02 -4.11
N THR A 106 16.17 5.08 -3.57
CA THR A 106 14.96 5.45 -4.31
C THR A 106 14.28 6.60 -3.59
N ALA A 107 13.95 7.66 -4.32
CA ALA A 107 13.08 8.71 -3.85
C ALA A 107 11.63 8.27 -4.06
N TRP A 108 10.84 8.46 -3.02
CA TRP A 108 9.43 8.14 -2.92
C TRP A 108 8.67 9.43 -2.69
N GLU A 109 7.54 9.57 -3.36
CA GLU A 109 6.60 10.67 -3.15
C GLU A 109 5.20 10.06 -3.06
N LEU A 110 4.52 10.32 -1.94
CA LEU A 110 3.12 10.01 -1.73
C LEU A 110 2.37 11.30 -1.48
N TYR A 111 1.18 11.41 -2.06
CA TYR A 111 0.29 12.53 -1.79
C TYR A 111 -1.16 12.12 -2.01
N SER A 112 -2.06 12.78 -1.28
CA SER A 112 -3.50 12.56 -1.40
C SER A 112 -4.11 13.54 -2.40
N VAL A 113 -5.08 13.08 -3.19
CA VAL A 113 -5.92 13.93 -4.05
C VAL A 113 -7.38 13.73 -3.66
N ASP A 114 -8.03 14.82 -3.26
CA ASP A 114 -9.42 14.83 -2.85
C ASP A 114 -10.35 14.16 -3.86
N ASN A 115 -11.20 13.26 -3.38
CA ASN A 115 -12.16 12.47 -4.18
C ASN A 115 -11.55 11.58 -5.27
N GLU A 116 -10.24 11.35 -5.26
CA GLU A 116 -9.57 10.45 -6.21
C GLU A 116 -8.85 9.32 -5.49
N GLY A 117 -7.86 9.65 -4.66
CA GLY A 117 -7.11 8.67 -3.89
C GLY A 117 -5.68 9.08 -3.59
N VAL A 118 -4.87 8.13 -3.18
CA VAL A 118 -3.45 8.33 -2.86
C VAL A 118 -2.57 7.93 -4.02
N TYR A 119 -1.69 8.84 -4.43
CA TYR A 119 -0.74 8.66 -5.51
C TYR A 119 0.64 8.26 -4.98
N LEU A 120 1.38 7.54 -5.81
CA LEU A 120 2.77 7.17 -5.59
C LEU A 120 3.60 7.48 -6.83
N THR A 121 4.70 8.21 -6.62
CA THR A 121 5.77 8.39 -7.60
C THR A 121 7.08 7.85 -7.04
N MET A 122 7.89 7.21 -7.88
CA MET A 122 9.20 6.71 -7.50
C MET A 122 10.25 6.96 -8.57
N VAL A 123 11.42 7.45 -8.14
CA VAL A 123 12.59 7.64 -9.02
C VAL A 123 13.88 7.21 -8.33
N PRO A 124 14.94 6.85 -9.05
CA PRO A 124 16.26 6.63 -8.45
C PRO A 124 16.73 7.89 -7.71
N ALA A 125 17.34 7.78 -6.53
CA ALA A 125 17.94 8.93 -5.85
C ALA A 125 19.47 8.94 -6.09
N TYR A 126 19.93 9.84 -6.97
CA TYR A 126 21.36 10.09 -7.19
C TYR A 126 21.87 11.15 -6.21
N SER A 127 23.08 11.68 -6.42
CA SER A 127 23.68 12.68 -5.52
C SER A 127 23.06 14.09 -5.61
N ASP A 128 22.13 14.29 -6.53
CA ASP A 128 21.37 15.51 -6.79
C ASP A 128 20.07 15.58 -5.96
N ASN A 129 19.30 16.66 -6.17
CA ASN A 129 17.94 16.76 -5.67
C ASN A 129 17.00 15.88 -6.53
N PRO A 130 16.31 14.88 -5.97
CA PRO A 130 15.40 14.03 -6.74
C PRO A 130 14.07 14.70 -7.12
N ALA A 131 13.72 15.87 -6.57
CA ALA A 131 12.44 16.54 -6.83
C ALA A 131 12.16 16.76 -8.33
N ASP A 132 13.14 17.24 -9.10
CA ASP A 132 12.95 17.52 -10.53
C ASP A 132 12.56 16.25 -11.31
N ARG A 133 13.17 15.12 -10.95
CA ARG A 133 12.88 13.83 -11.60
C ARG A 133 11.52 13.27 -11.19
N LEU A 134 11.04 13.54 -9.97
CA LEU A 134 9.70 13.15 -9.55
C LEU A 134 8.63 13.86 -10.40
N LEU A 135 8.83 15.14 -10.70
CA LEU A 135 7.93 15.94 -11.54
C LEU A 135 7.86 15.45 -13.00
N GLU A 136 8.90 14.76 -13.48
CA GLU A 136 8.98 14.24 -14.86
C GLU A 136 8.30 12.87 -15.02
N VAL A 137 7.94 12.19 -13.94
CA VAL A 137 7.36 10.85 -13.97
C VAL A 137 5.86 10.93 -13.71
N GLU A 138 5.09 10.15 -14.48
CA GLU A 138 3.65 10.05 -14.29
C GLU A 138 3.34 9.30 -12.97
N PRO A 139 2.60 9.92 -12.04
CA PRO A 139 2.22 9.30 -10.77
C PRO A 139 1.28 8.12 -10.97
N VAL A 140 1.39 7.11 -10.11
CA VAL A 140 0.50 5.94 -10.12
C VAL A 140 -0.52 6.08 -8.99
N LEU A 141 -1.82 5.95 -9.31
CA LEU A 141 -2.87 5.85 -8.30
C LEU A 141 -2.73 4.52 -7.56
N LEU A 142 -2.29 4.57 -6.30
CA LEU A 142 -1.96 3.40 -5.51
C LEU A 142 -3.14 2.93 -4.66
N PHE A 143 -3.80 3.87 -3.99
CA PHE A 143 -4.98 3.59 -3.16
C PHE A 143 -6.16 4.45 -3.64
N PRO A 144 -6.97 3.94 -4.59
CA PRO A 144 -8.16 4.65 -5.02
C PRO A 144 -9.18 4.72 -3.89
N HIS A 145 -9.86 5.86 -3.76
CA HIS A 145 -10.88 6.10 -2.74
C HIS A 145 -10.39 6.15 -1.28
N TYR A 146 -9.12 6.53 -1.07
CA TYR A 146 -8.55 6.80 0.25
C TYR A 146 -7.98 8.22 0.31
N THR A 147 -8.10 8.87 1.46
CA THR A 147 -7.27 10.02 1.85
C THR A 147 -6.11 9.50 2.68
N ALA A 148 -4.90 10.04 2.49
CA ALA A 148 -3.78 9.79 3.39
C ALA A 148 -3.52 11.01 4.26
N GLU A 149 -3.43 10.80 5.58
CA GLU A 149 -2.96 11.79 6.54
C GLU A 149 -1.60 11.35 7.09
N PHE A 150 -0.66 12.29 7.15
CA PHE A 150 0.71 12.05 7.60
C PHE A 150 0.99 12.77 8.92
N SER A 151 1.75 12.10 9.80
CA SER A 151 2.25 12.73 11.03
C SER A 151 3.67 12.27 11.35
N TYR A 152 4.40 13.13 12.03
CA TYR A 152 5.84 13.00 12.24
C TYR A 152 6.19 13.07 13.73
N LEU A 153 6.84 12.03 14.23
CA LEU A 153 7.23 11.95 15.64
C LEU A 153 8.57 12.65 15.85
N TYR A 154 8.61 13.56 16.82
CA TYR A 154 9.84 14.21 17.26
C TYR A 154 10.03 14.12 18.77
N LYS A 155 11.21 14.53 19.24
CA LYS A 155 11.55 14.61 20.66
C LYS A 155 11.74 16.08 21.01
N ASP A 156 10.92 16.58 21.91
CA ASP A 156 11.00 17.94 22.42
C ASP A 156 12.14 18.09 23.45
N LEU A 157 12.44 19.33 23.84
CA LEU A 157 13.52 19.70 24.76
C LEU A 157 13.36 19.08 26.15
N ASP A 158 12.13 18.81 26.58
CA ASP A 158 11.81 18.13 27.84
C ASP A 158 11.91 16.59 27.74
N GLU A 159 12.39 16.09 26.60
CA GLU A 159 12.46 14.68 26.23
C GLU A 159 11.12 13.98 25.98
N SER A 160 10.01 14.72 25.98
CA SER A 160 8.72 14.20 25.57
C SER A 160 8.71 13.89 24.07
N LYS A 161 7.85 12.95 23.68
CA LYS A 161 7.65 12.59 22.27
C LYS A 161 6.32 13.16 21.82
N VAL A 162 6.37 13.99 20.79
CA VAL A 162 5.22 14.73 20.28
C VAL A 162 5.08 14.45 18.79
N TRP A 163 3.83 14.37 18.32
CA TRP A 163 3.50 14.26 16.91
C TRP A 163 3.27 15.65 16.35
N ALA A 164 3.85 15.92 15.18
CA ALA A 164 3.63 17.12 14.38
C ALA A 164 3.07 16.72 13.02
N ASP A 165 2.33 17.63 12.39
CA ASP A 165 1.71 17.41 11.09
C ASP A 165 2.63 17.83 9.92
N GLU A 166 3.78 18.45 10.24
CA GLU A 166 4.75 18.93 9.26
C GLU A 166 6.18 18.55 9.68
N TRP A 167 7.05 18.29 8.69
CA TRP A 167 8.47 18.05 8.90
C TRP A 167 9.34 18.55 7.75
N GLU A 168 10.06 19.64 8.00
CA GLU A 168 10.96 20.25 7.04
C GLU A 168 12.39 19.74 7.18
N GLY A 169 12.71 18.61 6.52
CA GLY A 169 14.03 17.98 6.60
C GLY A 169 15.17 18.88 6.09
N GLN A 170 14.87 19.80 5.18
CA GLN A 170 15.83 20.76 4.65
C GLN A 170 16.29 21.79 5.70
N GLU A 171 15.38 22.20 6.59
CA GLU A 171 15.66 23.16 7.65
C GLU A 171 16.16 22.49 8.93
N LEU A 172 15.53 21.37 9.29
CA LEU A 172 15.84 20.60 10.50
C LEU A 172 17.11 19.76 10.33
N LEU A 173 17.54 19.50 9.10
CA LEU A 173 18.71 18.69 8.74
C LEU A 173 18.71 17.31 9.41
N SER A 174 17.51 16.76 9.62
CA SER A 174 17.24 15.47 10.25
C SER A 174 15.94 14.89 9.71
N LEU A 175 15.76 13.58 9.90
CA LEU A 175 14.50 12.89 9.68
C LEU A 175 13.71 12.81 10.99
N PRO A 176 12.38 12.62 10.93
CA PRO A 176 11.60 12.39 12.13
C PRO A 176 11.97 11.03 12.76
N LEU A 177 11.59 10.82 14.02
CA LEU A 177 11.84 9.56 14.74
C LEU A 177 10.94 8.42 14.26
N ALA A 178 9.73 8.78 13.81
CA ALA A 178 8.76 7.89 13.21
C ALA A 178 7.84 8.67 12.29
N VAL A 179 7.28 7.98 11.32
CA VAL A 179 6.20 8.49 10.45
C VAL A 179 4.97 7.65 10.73
N HIS A 180 3.85 8.32 10.90
CA HIS A 180 2.53 7.73 10.91
C HIS A 180 1.84 8.10 9.59
N ILE A 181 1.25 7.11 8.93
CA ILE A 181 0.39 7.30 7.77
C ILE A 181 -0.95 6.67 8.09
N HIS A 182 -2.02 7.44 8.02
CA HIS A 182 -3.39 6.98 8.20
C HIS A 182 -4.13 7.09 6.87
N PHE A 183 -4.57 5.95 6.34
CA PHE A 183 -5.36 5.88 5.11
C PHE A 183 -6.84 5.74 5.48
N ILE A 184 -7.61 6.78 5.17
CA ILE A 184 -9.03 6.90 5.52
C ILE A 184 -9.86 6.65 4.25
N PRO A 185 -10.70 5.59 4.20
CA PRO A 185 -11.51 5.32 3.04
C PRO A 185 -12.65 6.34 2.90
N PHE A 186 -13.06 6.64 1.66
CA PHE A 186 -14.20 7.54 1.40
C PHE A 186 -15.56 6.91 1.76
N THR A 187 -15.59 5.59 1.91
CA THR A 187 -16.78 4.79 2.10
C THR A 187 -16.59 3.77 3.23
N ASP A 188 -17.66 3.50 3.98
CA ASP A 188 -17.64 2.62 5.16
C ASP A 188 -17.49 1.11 4.82
N ASP A 189 -17.45 0.74 3.54
CA ASP A 189 -17.27 -0.65 3.09
C ASP A 189 -15.80 -1.07 3.03
N LYS A 190 -14.86 -0.11 3.02
CA LYS A 190 -13.42 -0.34 3.17
C LYS A 190 -12.97 -0.10 4.61
N GLN A 191 -11.86 -0.70 5.00
CA GLN A 191 -11.27 -0.54 6.34
C GLN A 191 -10.19 0.54 6.31
N GLU A 192 -10.03 1.26 7.41
CA GLU A 192 -8.87 2.12 7.61
C GLU A 192 -7.58 1.31 7.59
N LEU A 193 -6.53 1.87 6.98
CA LEU A 193 -5.20 1.27 6.95
C LEU A 193 -4.22 2.21 7.64
N GLU A 194 -3.24 1.67 8.35
CA GLU A 194 -2.27 2.45 9.09
C GLU A 194 -0.84 1.93 8.88
N ILE A 195 0.11 2.85 8.80
CA ILE A 195 1.54 2.56 8.83
C ILE A 195 2.16 3.38 9.96
N LEU A 196 2.77 2.70 10.94
CA LEU A 196 3.59 3.32 11.97
C LEU A 196 5.04 2.84 11.82
N ALA A 197 5.84 3.62 11.12
CA ALA A 197 7.21 3.24 10.77
C ALA A 197 8.22 4.03 11.60
N ARG A 198 9.07 3.33 12.35
CA ARG A 198 10.19 3.96 13.07
C ARG A 198 11.36 4.19 12.12
N ILE A 199 11.83 5.42 12.02
CA ILE A 199 13.04 5.77 11.27
C ILE A 199 14.26 5.56 12.17
N ARG A 200 15.11 4.61 11.79
CA ARG A 200 16.31 4.25 12.58
C ARG A 200 17.52 5.13 12.29
N ASN A 201 17.64 5.60 11.06
CA ASN A 201 18.79 6.37 10.59
C ASN A 201 18.39 7.84 10.42
N ASN A 202 17.87 8.44 11.50
CA ASN A 202 17.26 9.75 11.43
C ASN A 202 18.25 10.92 11.43
N GLU A 203 19.53 10.63 11.67
CA GLU A 203 20.62 11.61 11.64
C GLU A 203 21.58 11.35 10.48
N HIS A 204 22.00 12.41 9.80
CA HIS A 204 23.03 12.32 8.77
C HIS A 204 24.43 12.18 9.42
N ARG A 205 25.28 11.30 8.89
CA ARG A 205 26.65 11.03 9.41
C ARG A 205 27.60 12.24 9.55
N SER A 206 27.27 13.37 8.96
CA SER A 206 28.18 14.52 8.78
C SER A 206 27.48 15.87 8.72
N ILE A 207 26.14 15.90 8.76
CA ILE A 207 25.35 17.14 8.83
C ILE A 207 24.71 17.08 10.22
N ARG A 208 24.76 18.20 10.95
CA ARG A 208 24.18 18.25 12.29
C ARG A 208 22.74 18.73 12.20
N PRO A 209 21.81 18.12 12.96
CA PRO A 209 20.46 18.61 13.10
C PRO A 209 20.44 20.07 13.56
N ASN A 210 19.49 20.84 13.04
CA ASN A 210 19.25 22.20 13.50
C ASN A 210 18.35 22.17 14.74
N VAL A 211 18.98 22.09 15.91
CA VAL A 211 18.30 21.99 17.21
C VAL A 211 17.40 23.20 17.53
N ALA A 212 17.60 24.34 16.86
CA ALA A 212 16.76 25.52 17.04
C ALA A 212 15.42 25.42 16.30
N GLY A 213 15.36 24.70 15.17
CA GLY A 213 14.13 24.52 14.38
C GLY A 213 13.13 23.56 15.04
N GLN A 214 13.63 22.53 15.74
CA GLN A 214 12.79 21.55 16.45
C GLN A 214 12.04 22.11 17.67
N ALA A 215 12.40 23.31 18.16
CA ALA A 215 11.75 23.95 19.30
C ALA A 215 10.64 24.94 18.89
N GLY A 216 10.40 25.13 17.58
CA GLY A 216 9.45 26.09 17.02
C GLY A 216 8.27 25.49 16.26
N LEU A 217 8.21 24.15 16.15
CA LEU A 217 7.12 23.36 15.57
C LEU A 217 6.29 22.72 16.69
#